data_AF-A0A9Q1RPB1-F1
#
_entry.id   AF-A0A9Q1RPB1-F1
#
_cell.length_a   1.000
_cell.length_b   1.000
_cell.length_c   1.000
_cell.angle_alpha   90.00
_cell.angle_beta   90.00
_cell.angle_gamma   90.00
#
_symmetry.space_group_name_H-M   'P 1'
#
loop_
_entity.id
_entity.type
_entity.pdbx_description
1 polymer ?
#
loop_
_entity_poly.entity_id
_entity_poly.type
_entity_poly.pdbx_seq_one_letter_code
_entity_poly.pdbx_strand_id
1 'polypeptide(L)'
;MGGGGGAGSGRRYEGGNGEGPSFRLLLALHLQIDLRLIAEGTVSEKVSINQPTSSGSDGQRYATNDERKRKRMESNRESARRSRMRKQQHLEELMSQLTQLQNQNTIWRERIDAVGRNYHGVDAENNVLRAQIAELTERLDSLNSLTRFWADANGLAVDIPEIPDTLLEPWQLPCPIQPITANADMLQF
;
A
#
# COMPACT_ATOMS: atom_id res chain seq x y z
N MET A 1 51.06 19.72 -3.21
CA MET A 1 50.11 19.91 -2.10
C MET A 1 48.73 19.94 -2.72
N GLY A 2 48.06 18.79 -2.78
CA GLY A 2 46.88 18.50 -1.94
C GLY A 2 45.62 18.80 -2.77
N GLY A 3 44.63 17.95 -2.96
CA GLY A 3 44.31 16.62 -2.44
C GLY A 3 42.80 16.40 -2.66
N GLY A 4 42.38 15.17 -2.97
CA GLY A 4 40.99 14.68 -2.91
C GLY A 4 40.13 15.02 -4.14
N GLY A 5 39.57 14.09 -4.92
CA GLY A 5 39.14 12.72 -4.61
C GLY A 5 37.68 12.72 -4.18
N GLY A 6 36.77 12.35 -5.09
CA GLY A 6 35.33 12.31 -4.79
C GLY A 6 34.50 11.71 -5.91
N ALA A 7 34.66 10.40 -6.14
CA ALA A 7 33.81 9.61 -7.03
C ALA A 7 32.40 9.49 -6.44
N GLY A 8 31.42 10.14 -7.08
CA GLY A 8 29.99 9.98 -6.78
C GLY A 8 29.41 8.79 -7.55
N SER A 9 29.77 7.57 -7.17
CA SER A 9 29.10 6.36 -7.65
C SER A 9 27.68 6.31 -7.08
N GLY A 10 26.72 6.79 -7.87
CA GLY A 10 25.28 6.65 -7.60
C GLY A 10 24.90 5.19 -7.55
N ARG A 11 24.87 4.63 -6.33
CA ARG A 11 24.27 3.32 -6.08
C ARG A 11 22.77 3.43 -6.27
N ARG A 12 22.33 2.91 -7.41
CA ARG A 12 21.00 2.37 -7.70
C ARG A 12 20.41 1.76 -6.41
N TYR A 13 19.33 2.33 -5.90
CA TYR A 13 18.52 1.71 -4.86
C TYR A 13 17.76 0.55 -5.52
N GLU A 14 18.39 -0.62 -5.54
CA GLU A 14 17.70 -1.89 -5.78
C GLU A 14 16.65 -2.07 -4.66
N GLY A 15 15.39 -2.20 -5.05
CA GLY A 15 14.27 -2.50 -4.17
C GLY A 15 14.43 -3.89 -3.55
N GLY A 16 15.18 -3.96 -2.46
CA GLY A 16 15.25 -5.13 -1.61
C GLY A 16 14.04 -5.15 -0.68
N ASN A 17 13.19 -6.18 -0.84
CA ASN A 17 12.17 -6.58 0.12
C ASN A 17 12.80 -6.71 1.53
N GLY A 18 12.73 -5.63 2.31
CA GLY A 18 13.51 -5.41 3.51
C GLY A 18 12.87 -5.92 4.80
N GLU A 19 11.86 -6.78 4.73
CA GLU A 19 11.33 -7.47 5.91
C GLU A 19 11.63 -8.96 5.82
N GLY A 20 12.93 -9.26 5.92
CA GLY A 20 13.41 -10.62 5.96
C GLY A 20 12.82 -11.41 7.14
N PRO A 21 12.99 -12.76 7.12
CA PRO A 21 12.51 -13.70 8.13
C PRO A 21 12.90 -13.35 9.59
N SER A 22 13.78 -12.37 9.80
CA SER A 22 14.18 -11.84 11.10
C SER A 22 13.00 -11.30 11.93
N PHE A 23 12.10 -10.48 11.37
CA PHE A 23 10.94 -9.96 12.13
C PHE A 23 9.92 -11.07 12.43
N ARG A 24 9.72 -11.99 11.49
CA ARG A 24 8.85 -13.16 11.70
C ARG A 24 9.40 -14.11 12.77
N LEU A 25 10.70 -14.35 12.79
CA LEU A 25 11.39 -15.15 13.82
C LEU A 25 11.39 -14.46 15.18
N LEU A 26 11.59 -13.13 15.23
CA LEU A 26 11.56 -12.37 16.47
C LEU A 26 10.16 -12.35 17.09
N LEU A 27 9.14 -12.20 16.24
CA LEU A 27 7.74 -12.22 16.67
C LEU A 27 7.28 -13.63 17.06
N ALA A 28 7.71 -14.66 16.31
CA ALA A 28 7.48 -16.05 16.67
C ALA A 28 8.18 -16.43 18.00
N LEU A 29 9.38 -15.94 18.26
CA LEU A 29 10.06 -16.10 19.55
C LEU A 29 9.30 -15.41 20.69
N HIS A 30 8.77 -14.21 20.46
CA HIS A 30 7.96 -13.50 21.46
C HIS A 30 6.68 -14.28 21.80
N LEU A 31 5.98 -14.77 20.77
CA LEU A 31 4.82 -15.66 20.87
C LEU A 31 5.15 -16.99 21.59
N GLN A 32 6.30 -17.59 21.28
CA GLN A 32 6.74 -18.86 21.88
C GLN A 32 7.08 -18.70 23.37
N ILE A 33 7.66 -17.58 23.77
CA ILE A 33 7.98 -17.26 25.18
C ILE A 33 6.69 -17.07 25.98
N ASP A 34 5.70 -16.37 25.42
CA ASP A 34 4.42 -16.11 26.10
C ASP A 34 3.56 -17.38 26.27
N LEU A 35 3.54 -18.29 25.28
CA LEU A 35 2.86 -19.60 25.43
C LEU A 35 3.54 -20.51 26.48
N ARG A 36 4.88 -20.49 26.57
CA ARG A 36 5.63 -21.33 27.51
C ARG A 36 5.43 -20.90 28.97
N LEU A 37 5.32 -19.59 29.21
CA LEU A 37 4.95 -19.01 30.51
C LEU A 37 3.50 -19.35 30.93
N ILE A 38 2.63 -19.63 29.96
CA ILE A 38 1.25 -20.08 30.21
C ILE A 38 1.22 -21.59 30.55
N ALA A 39 2.13 -22.40 30.00
CA ALA A 39 2.16 -23.85 30.16
C ALA A 39 2.88 -24.35 31.44
N GLU A 40 3.92 -23.67 31.93
CA GLU A 40 4.68 -24.08 33.14
C GLU A 40 3.94 -23.85 34.48
N GLY A 41 2.62 -23.74 34.45
CA GLY A 41 1.77 -23.47 35.61
C GLY A 41 1.08 -24.68 36.24
N THR A 42 1.38 -25.93 35.83
CA THR A 42 0.82 -27.11 36.49
C THR A 42 1.52 -27.34 37.83
N VAL A 43 0.81 -26.95 38.90
CA VAL A 43 0.99 -27.31 40.32
C VAL A 43 2.41 -27.13 40.86
N SER A 44 2.67 -25.92 41.38
CA SER A 44 3.78 -25.73 42.31
C SER A 44 3.32 -26.11 43.71
N GLU A 45 3.49 -27.38 44.05
CA GLU A 45 3.49 -27.86 45.43
C GLU A 45 4.64 -27.16 46.15
N LYS A 46 4.31 -26.21 47.03
CA LYS A 46 5.29 -25.50 47.87
C LYS A 46 5.06 -25.97 49.30
N VAL A 47 5.90 -26.92 49.71
CA VAL A 47 6.08 -27.40 51.09
C VAL A 47 6.19 -26.18 52.02
N SER A 48 5.21 -26.07 52.92
CA SER A 48 5.13 -25.01 53.94
C SER A 48 5.98 -25.39 55.14
N ILE A 49 7.11 -24.74 55.35
CA ILE A 49 7.88 -24.83 56.60
C ILE A 49 7.97 -23.44 57.21
N ASN A 50 7.25 -23.25 58.33
CA ASN A 50 7.71 -22.65 59.59
C ASN A 50 6.52 -22.21 60.47
N GLN A 51 6.40 -22.83 61.66
CA GLN A 51 5.67 -22.27 62.82
C GLN A 51 6.63 -21.38 63.62
N PRO A 52 6.10 -20.36 64.33
CA PRO A 52 6.19 -20.41 65.78
C PRO A 52 4.88 -20.03 66.51
N THR A 53 4.91 -20.35 67.79
CA THR A 53 3.87 -20.32 68.83
C THR A 53 3.43 -18.91 69.24
N SER A 54 2.14 -18.71 69.56
CA SER A 54 1.63 -17.86 70.67
C SER A 54 0.13 -17.54 70.56
N SER A 55 -0.58 -17.84 71.66
CA SER A 55 -1.80 -17.25 72.24
C SER A 55 -2.93 -16.68 71.35
N GLY A 56 -4.13 -17.22 71.55
CA GLY A 56 -5.32 -17.02 70.71
C GLY A 56 -5.91 -15.62 70.73
N SER A 57 -5.75 -14.91 69.61
CA SER A 57 -6.70 -13.96 68.98
C SER A 57 -6.05 -13.38 67.70
N ASP A 58 -4.73 -13.22 67.72
CA ASP A 58 -3.97 -12.65 66.59
C ASP A 58 -3.66 -13.65 65.47
N GLY A 59 -3.48 -14.94 65.78
CA GLY A 59 -3.23 -15.99 64.78
C GLY A 59 -4.32 -16.12 63.71
N GLN A 60 -5.59 -15.87 64.08
CA GLN A 60 -6.71 -15.85 63.13
C GLN A 60 -6.61 -14.68 62.15
N ARG A 61 -6.12 -13.51 62.61
CA ARG A 61 -5.96 -12.31 61.79
C ARG A 61 -4.81 -12.46 60.79
N TYR A 62 -3.71 -13.11 61.17
CA TYR A 62 -2.60 -13.41 60.26
C TYR A 62 -2.98 -14.45 59.20
N ALA A 63 -3.65 -15.54 59.57
CA ALA A 63 -4.11 -16.55 58.63
C ALA A 63 -5.10 -15.99 57.59
N THR A 64 -6.01 -15.08 57.99
CA THR A 64 -6.92 -14.42 57.04
C THR A 64 -6.20 -13.44 56.10
N ASN A 65 -5.13 -12.80 56.56
CA ASN A 65 -4.31 -11.90 55.73
C ASN A 65 -3.52 -12.70 54.69
N ASP A 66 -2.92 -13.83 55.09
CA ASP A 66 -2.19 -14.71 54.18
C ASP A 66 -3.11 -15.31 53.12
N GLU A 67 -4.33 -15.73 53.47
CA GLU A 67 -5.30 -16.21 52.51
C GLU A 67 -5.76 -15.09 51.55
N ARG A 68 -5.95 -13.86 52.06
CA ARG A 68 -6.26 -12.69 51.22
C ARG A 68 -5.11 -12.36 50.26
N LYS A 69 -3.87 -12.46 50.72
CA LYS A 69 -2.66 -12.26 49.91
C LYS A 69 -2.55 -13.34 48.83
N ARG A 70 -2.79 -14.61 49.19
CA ARG A 70 -2.82 -15.74 48.24
C ARG A 70 -3.86 -15.50 47.13
N LYS A 71 -5.09 -15.16 47.49
CA LYS A 71 -6.16 -14.83 46.53
C LYS A 71 -5.82 -13.63 45.64
N ARG A 72 -5.16 -12.59 46.16
CA ARG A 72 -4.69 -11.44 45.37
C ARG A 72 -3.62 -11.84 44.36
N MET A 73 -2.67 -12.69 44.75
CA MET A 73 -1.63 -13.18 43.85
C MET A 73 -2.23 -14.01 42.72
N GLU A 74 -3.20 -14.88 43.03
CA GLU A 74 -3.90 -15.70 42.05
C GLU A 74 -4.74 -14.85 41.09
N SER A 75 -5.50 -13.89 41.61
CA SER A 75 -6.29 -12.94 40.80
C SER A 75 -5.41 -12.04 39.93
N ASN A 76 -4.30 -11.51 40.47
CA ASN A 76 -3.37 -10.69 39.70
C ASN A 76 -2.72 -11.52 38.58
N ARG A 77 -2.29 -12.74 38.88
CA ARG A 77 -1.73 -13.67 37.89
C ARG A 77 -2.71 -13.92 36.75
N GLU A 78 -3.96 -14.21 37.07
CA GLU A 78 -5.00 -14.42 36.05
C GLU A 78 -5.31 -13.13 35.27
N SER A 79 -5.34 -11.97 35.92
CA SER A 79 -5.55 -10.69 35.25
C SER A 79 -4.41 -10.31 34.29
N ALA A 80 -3.16 -10.59 34.66
CA ALA A 80 -1.99 -10.39 33.83
C ALA A 80 -2.03 -11.31 32.61
N ARG A 81 -2.41 -12.58 32.79
CA ARG A 81 -2.63 -13.53 31.69
C ARG A 81 -3.68 -13.02 30.72
N ARG A 82 -4.87 -12.63 31.20
CA ARG A 82 -5.95 -12.08 30.35
C ARG A 82 -5.55 -10.80 29.64
N SER A 83 -4.73 -9.96 30.28
CA SER A 83 -4.19 -8.75 29.65
C SER A 83 -3.24 -9.09 28.49
N ARG A 84 -2.32 -10.05 28.69
CA ARG A 84 -1.44 -10.54 27.61
C ARG A 84 -2.24 -11.16 26.47
N MET A 85 -3.20 -12.02 26.75
CA MET A 85 -4.05 -12.64 25.73
C MET A 85 -4.80 -11.61 24.88
N ARG A 86 -5.38 -10.57 25.49
CA ARG A 86 -6.06 -9.49 24.76
C ARG A 86 -5.10 -8.71 23.86
N LYS A 87 -3.90 -8.40 24.35
CA LYS A 87 -2.87 -7.72 23.54
C LYS A 87 -2.41 -8.60 22.37
N GLN A 88 -2.26 -9.90 22.60
CA GLN A 88 -1.87 -10.85 21.57
C GLN A 88 -2.92 -10.94 20.45
N GLN A 89 -4.21 -11.06 20.82
CA GLN A 89 -5.31 -11.05 19.86
C GLN A 89 -5.34 -9.77 19.03
N HIS A 90 -5.12 -8.61 19.66
CA HIS A 90 -5.09 -7.34 18.95
C HIS A 90 -3.90 -7.24 17.98
N LEU A 91 -2.73 -7.75 18.37
CA LEU A 91 -1.57 -7.82 17.46
C LEU A 91 -1.83 -8.74 16.28
N GLU A 92 -2.45 -9.90 16.50
CA GLU A 92 -2.84 -10.83 15.42
C GLU A 92 -3.84 -10.20 14.46
N GLU A 93 -4.83 -9.47 14.98
CA GLU A 93 -5.79 -8.72 14.17
C GLU A 93 -5.08 -7.66 13.31
N LEU A 94 -4.21 -6.85 13.91
CA LEU A 94 -3.44 -5.84 13.19
C LEU A 94 -2.53 -6.46 12.11
N MET A 95 -1.91 -7.60 12.39
CA MET A 95 -1.11 -8.33 11.40
C MET A 95 -1.98 -8.87 10.25
N SER A 96 -3.17 -9.39 10.56
CA SER A 96 -4.12 -9.82 9.54
C SER A 96 -4.54 -8.64 8.65
N GLN A 97 -4.83 -7.48 9.24
CA GLN A 97 -5.17 -6.27 8.49
C GLN A 97 -3.99 -5.80 7.63
N LEU A 98 -2.76 -5.80 8.15
CA LEU A 98 -1.56 -5.44 7.40
C LEU A 98 -1.37 -6.34 6.17
N THR A 99 -1.44 -7.66 6.37
CA THR A 99 -1.29 -8.62 5.26
C THR A 99 -2.42 -8.49 4.24
N GLN A 100 -3.65 -8.25 4.67
CA GLN A 100 -4.78 -7.96 3.78
C GLN A 100 -4.54 -6.70 2.95
N LEU A 101 -4.14 -5.60 3.58
CA LEU A 101 -3.87 -4.33 2.90
C LEU A 101 -2.68 -4.45 1.93
N GLN A 102 -1.63 -5.19 2.30
CA GLN A 102 -0.51 -5.48 1.41
C GLN A 102 -0.97 -6.26 0.17
N ASN A 103 -1.79 -7.30 0.35
CA ASN A 103 -2.34 -8.07 -0.77
C ASN A 103 -3.22 -7.20 -1.67
N GLN A 104 -4.10 -6.37 -1.08
CA GLN A 104 -4.93 -5.44 -1.83
C GLN A 104 -4.09 -4.44 -2.62
N ASN A 105 -3.03 -3.88 -2.02
CA ASN A 105 -2.13 -2.95 -2.69
C ASN A 105 -1.45 -3.60 -3.90
N THR A 106 -0.99 -4.84 -3.76
CA THR A 106 -0.41 -5.62 -4.87
C THR A 106 -1.43 -5.82 -6.00
N ILE A 107 -2.66 -6.23 -5.69
CA ILE A 107 -3.73 -6.41 -6.69
C ILE A 107 -4.03 -5.09 -7.43
N TRP A 108 -4.14 -3.98 -6.69
CA TRP A 108 -4.39 -2.68 -7.30
C TRP A 108 -3.24 -2.22 -8.19
N ARG A 109 -2.00 -2.47 -7.77
CA ARG A 109 -0.82 -2.17 -8.59
C ARG A 109 -0.83 -2.96 -9.89
N GLU A 110 -1.05 -4.27 -9.83
CA GLU A 110 -1.16 -5.12 -11.02
C GLU A 110 -2.28 -4.66 -11.97
N ARG A 111 -3.41 -4.22 -11.40
CA ARG A 111 -4.54 -3.69 -12.18
C ARG A 111 -4.19 -2.37 -12.86
N ILE A 112 -3.52 -1.46 -12.16
CA ILE A 112 -3.04 -0.20 -12.74
C ILE A 112 -2.05 -0.49 -13.87
N ASP A 113 -1.11 -1.40 -13.66
CA ASP A 113 -0.13 -1.77 -14.68
C ASP A 113 -0.80 -2.39 -15.91
N ALA A 114 -1.83 -3.22 -15.71
CA ALA A 114 -2.61 -3.81 -16.81
C ALA A 114 -3.37 -2.75 -17.62
N VAL A 115 -4.05 -1.82 -16.95
CA VAL A 115 -4.72 -0.69 -17.60
C VAL A 115 -3.71 0.20 -18.33
N GLY A 116 -2.57 0.46 -17.70
CA GLY A 116 -1.46 1.21 -18.29
C GLY A 116 -0.99 0.58 -19.59
N ARG A 117 -0.75 -0.74 -19.63
CA ARG A 117 -0.35 -1.45 -20.86
C ARG A 117 -1.41 -1.34 -21.96
N ASN A 118 -2.68 -1.53 -21.63
CA ASN A 118 -3.78 -1.42 -22.59
C ASN A 118 -3.89 0.01 -23.16
N TYR A 119 -3.76 1.02 -22.30
CA TYR A 119 -3.75 2.42 -22.72
C TYR A 119 -2.61 2.72 -23.70
N HIS A 120 -1.39 2.25 -23.42
CA HIS A 120 -0.26 2.43 -24.35
C HIS A 120 -0.50 1.73 -25.69
N GLY A 121 -1.16 0.57 -25.70
CA GLY A 121 -1.55 -0.12 -26.93
C GLY A 121 -2.51 0.72 -27.78
N VAL A 122 -3.59 1.23 -27.16
CA VAL A 122 -4.56 2.10 -27.83
C VAL A 122 -3.94 3.42 -28.28
N ASP A 123 -3.03 4.00 -27.50
CA ASP A 123 -2.32 5.23 -27.89
C ASP A 123 -1.41 5.01 -29.10
N ALA A 124 -0.72 3.86 -29.16
CA ALA A 124 0.08 3.50 -30.34
C ALA A 124 -0.81 3.32 -31.59
N GLU A 125 -1.95 2.64 -31.47
CA GLU A 125 -2.92 2.49 -32.57
C GLU A 125 -3.46 3.85 -33.03
N ASN A 126 -3.79 4.74 -32.09
CA ASN A 126 -4.22 6.10 -32.40
C ASN A 126 -3.14 6.89 -33.15
N ASN A 127 -1.85 6.74 -32.76
CA ASN A 127 -0.76 7.41 -33.45
C ASN A 127 -0.56 6.89 -34.88
N VAL A 128 -0.75 5.58 -35.11
CA VAL A 128 -0.77 5.00 -36.47
C VAL A 128 -1.91 5.58 -37.30
N LEU A 129 -3.12 5.63 -36.76
CA LEU A 129 -4.29 6.20 -37.45
C LEU A 129 -4.07 7.68 -37.78
N ARG A 130 -3.49 8.46 -36.87
CA ARG A 130 -3.13 9.86 -37.12
C ARG A 130 -2.13 10.01 -38.28
N ALA A 131 -1.10 9.17 -38.31
CA ALA A 131 -0.14 9.18 -39.41
C ALA A 131 -0.79 8.84 -40.75
N GLN A 132 -1.72 7.87 -40.77
CA GLN A 132 -2.48 7.51 -41.97
C GLN A 132 -3.39 8.65 -42.43
N ILE A 133 -4.08 9.32 -41.51
CA ILE A 133 -4.92 10.49 -41.84
C ILE A 133 -4.06 11.61 -42.44
N ALA A 134 -2.91 11.91 -41.84
CA ALA A 134 -1.98 12.92 -42.36
C ALA A 134 -1.50 12.58 -43.79
N GLU A 135 -1.10 11.33 -44.02
CA GLU A 135 -0.67 10.85 -45.34
C GLU A 135 -1.78 10.96 -46.39
N LEU A 136 -3.00 10.52 -46.05
CA LEU A 136 -4.14 10.58 -46.97
C LEU A 136 -4.55 12.03 -47.27
N THR A 137 -4.46 12.91 -46.27
CA THR A 137 -4.74 14.34 -46.42
C THR A 137 -3.74 14.98 -47.37
N GLU A 138 -2.44 14.73 -47.18
CA GLU A 138 -1.38 15.23 -48.07
C GLU A 138 -1.56 14.74 -49.52
N ARG A 139 -1.89 13.46 -49.69
CA ARG A 139 -2.19 12.89 -51.01
C ARG A 139 -3.39 13.56 -51.67
N LEU A 140 -4.45 13.82 -50.90
CA LEU A 140 -5.64 14.50 -51.41
C LEU A 140 -5.33 15.96 -51.79
N ASP A 141 -4.57 16.68 -50.97
CA ASP A 141 -4.16 18.06 -51.24
C ASP A 141 -3.29 18.17 -52.49
N SER A 142 -2.40 17.20 -52.71
CA SER A 142 -1.63 17.09 -53.94
C SER A 142 -2.52 16.91 -55.17
N LEU A 143 -3.52 16.03 -55.08
CA LEU A 143 -4.49 15.81 -56.16
C LEU A 143 -5.35 17.05 -56.41
N ASN A 144 -5.87 17.66 -55.35
CA ASN A 144 -6.67 18.89 -55.41
C ASN A 144 -5.88 20.04 -56.05
N SER A 145 -4.58 20.15 -55.72
CA SER A 145 -3.68 21.14 -56.31
C SER A 145 -3.50 20.91 -57.82
N LEU A 146 -3.34 19.65 -58.25
CA LEU A 146 -3.28 19.31 -59.66
C LEU A 146 -4.60 19.63 -60.39
N THR A 147 -5.74 19.34 -59.76
CA THR A 147 -7.06 19.66 -60.31
C THR A 147 -7.25 21.16 -60.47
N ARG A 148 -6.86 21.97 -59.47
CA ARG A 148 -6.89 23.44 -59.56
C ARG A 148 -6.00 23.94 -60.69
N PHE A 149 -4.76 23.44 -60.79
CA PHE A 149 -3.85 23.79 -61.89
C PHE A 149 -4.44 23.50 -63.28
N TRP A 150 -5.08 22.33 -63.45
CA TRP A 150 -5.71 21.96 -64.73
C TRP A 150 -6.94 22.80 -65.03
N ALA A 151 -7.75 23.11 -64.02
CA ALA A 151 -8.92 23.96 -64.14
C ALA A 151 -8.55 25.39 -64.57
N ASP A 152 -7.53 25.97 -63.93
CA ASP A 152 -6.98 27.30 -64.25
C ASP A 152 -6.46 27.36 -65.69
N ALA A 153 -5.72 26.33 -66.13
CA ALA A 153 -5.21 26.23 -67.50
C ALA A 153 -6.31 26.17 -68.58
N ASN A 154 -7.51 25.72 -68.21
CA ASN A 154 -8.65 25.58 -69.12
C ASN A 154 -9.74 26.63 -68.88
N GLY A 155 -9.52 27.60 -67.97
CA GLY A 155 -10.50 28.63 -67.63
C GLY A 155 -11.77 28.10 -66.94
N LEU A 156 -11.69 26.94 -66.29
CA LEU A 156 -12.78 26.34 -65.52
C LEU A 156 -12.59 26.66 -64.03
N ALA A 157 -13.67 27.01 -63.32
CA ALA A 157 -13.63 27.16 -61.86
C ALA A 157 -14.08 25.85 -61.20
N VAL A 158 -13.24 25.28 -60.33
CA VAL A 158 -13.56 24.07 -59.54
C VAL A 158 -13.57 24.45 -58.06
N ASP A 159 -14.72 24.26 -57.42
CA ASP A 159 -14.87 24.45 -55.97
C ASP A 159 -14.61 23.11 -55.26
N ILE A 160 -13.47 23.03 -54.56
CA ILE A 160 -13.03 21.81 -53.87
C ILE A 160 -13.21 22.03 -52.36
N PRO A 161 -14.05 21.24 -51.68
CA PRO A 161 -14.23 21.33 -50.24
C PRO A 161 -12.93 21.01 -49.49
N GLU A 162 -12.56 21.86 -48.52
CA GLU A 162 -11.43 21.61 -47.61
C GLU A 162 -11.80 20.54 -46.57
N ILE A 163 -10.81 19.70 -46.21
CA ILE A 163 -11.00 18.72 -45.14
C ILE A 163 -11.08 19.47 -43.82
N PRO A 164 -12.12 19.25 -42.97
CA PRO A 164 -12.22 19.92 -41.69
C PRO A 164 -11.05 19.58 -40.73
N ASP A 165 -10.46 20.61 -40.12
CA ASP A 165 -9.37 20.50 -39.11
C ASP A 165 -9.72 19.57 -37.94
N THR A 166 -11.01 19.35 -37.67
CA THR A 166 -11.50 18.42 -36.64
C THR A 166 -11.06 16.97 -36.86
N LEU A 167 -10.73 16.60 -38.10
CA LEU A 167 -10.17 15.26 -38.42
C LEU A 167 -8.66 15.18 -38.15
N LEU A 168 -7.97 16.32 -38.17
CA LEU A 168 -6.54 16.42 -37.90
C LEU A 168 -6.29 16.58 -36.39
N GLU A 169 -7.21 17.22 -35.65
CA GLU A 169 -7.12 17.41 -34.20
C GLU A 169 -8.40 17.02 -33.44
N PRO A 170 -8.77 15.72 -33.39
CA PRO A 170 -10.03 15.25 -32.80
C PRO A 170 -10.15 15.45 -31.28
N TRP A 171 -9.09 15.90 -30.59
CA TRP A 171 -9.04 16.02 -29.13
C TRP A 171 -8.80 17.44 -28.61
N GLN A 172 -8.88 18.47 -29.47
CA GLN A 172 -9.08 19.82 -28.96
C GLN A 172 -10.48 19.90 -28.34
N LEU A 173 -10.56 19.61 -27.03
CA LEU A 173 -11.78 19.85 -26.26
C LEU A 173 -12.12 21.34 -26.40
N PRO A 174 -13.35 21.71 -26.79
CA PRO A 174 -13.78 23.10 -26.90
C PRO A 174 -13.70 23.92 -25.60
N CYS A 175 -13.30 23.28 -24.50
CA CYS A 175 -13.26 23.85 -23.17
C CYS A 175 -11.92 23.55 -22.48
N PRO A 176 -11.33 24.54 -21.78
CA PRO A 176 -10.08 24.36 -21.06
C PRO A 176 -10.25 23.33 -19.94
N ILE A 177 -9.30 22.40 -19.85
CA ILE A 177 -9.21 21.42 -18.75
C ILE A 177 -9.02 22.24 -17.46
N GLN A 178 -10.07 22.38 -16.67
CA GLN A 178 -9.95 22.95 -15.35
C GLN A 178 -9.15 21.97 -14.49
N PRO A 179 -8.06 22.40 -13.84
CA PRO A 179 -7.31 21.53 -12.94
C PRO A 179 -8.27 21.04 -11.85
N ILE A 180 -8.29 19.73 -11.64
CA ILE A 180 -9.03 19.11 -10.55
C ILE A 180 -8.34 19.57 -9.26
N THR A 181 -8.81 20.65 -8.66
CA THR A 181 -8.38 21.05 -7.33
C THR A 181 -8.92 20.03 -6.35
N ALA A 182 -8.03 19.21 -5.79
CA ALA A 182 -8.38 18.32 -4.70
C ALA A 182 -8.88 19.17 -3.52
N ASN A 183 -10.19 19.22 -3.31
CA ASN A 183 -10.77 19.89 -2.14
C ASN A 183 -10.29 19.16 -0.88
N ALA A 184 -9.52 19.87 -0.06
CA ALA A 184 -8.97 19.37 1.21
C ALA A 184 -10.05 19.03 2.24
N ASP A 185 -11.32 19.42 2.01
CA ASP A 185 -12.43 19.23 2.94
C ASP A 185 -13.06 17.82 2.92
N MET A 186 -12.60 16.92 2.05
CA MET A 186 -13.10 15.54 1.95
C MET A 186 -12.55 14.57 3.02
N LEU A 187 -11.58 14.99 3.84
CA LEU A 187 -10.89 14.12 4.81
C LEU A 187 -11.15 14.54 6.27
N GLN A 188 -12.36 15.01 6.58
CA GLN A 188 -12.82 15.14 7.96
C GLN A 188 -13.59 13.87 8.34
N PHE A 189 -12.89 12.90 8.92
CA PHE A 189 -13.48 11.80 9.68
C PHE A 189 -12.91 11.80 11.09
#